data_AF-A0A838WAV6-F1
#
_entry.id   AF-A0A838WAV6-F1
#
_cell.length_a   1.000
_cell.length_b   1.000
_cell.length_c   1.000
_cell.angle_alpha   90.00
_cell.angle_beta   90.00
_cell.angle_gamma   90.00
#
_symmetry.space_group_name_H-M   'P 1'
#
loop_
_entity.id
_entity.type
_entity.pdbx_description
1 polymer ?
#
loop_
_entity_poly.entity_id
_entity_poly.type
_entity_poly.pdbx_seq_one_letter_code
_entity_poly.pdbx_strand_id
1 'polypeptide(L)'
;NHPSNGSLRSLVQQHGDQVAFSLRNISQRLDEVERSTSFRLESALKQLNGLSAEVADLNRQVALAESGGQSAPDLRDARDRAIDAMSAITPVRVIERSDGTVGVLISSATVVDGWDAKELVVQSGPPLGIGVAGRSQALPETGGTPGAMLGVVNDELPGIRAQLNTFASALVGSVNTLHREGWSDVDFFDPAGV
;
A
#
# COMPACT_ATOMS: atom_id res chain seq x y z
N ASN A 1 13.68 -27.40 41.03
CA ASN A 1 14.66 -28.21 40.26
C ASN A 1 14.28 -29.69 40.23
N HIS A 2 13.22 -30.09 39.50
CA HIS A 2 12.78 -31.51 39.36
C HIS A 2 12.67 -31.93 37.87
N PRO A 3 13.78 -32.19 37.18
CA PRO A 3 13.81 -32.43 35.72
C PRO A 3 13.18 -33.76 35.26
N SER A 4 12.91 -34.70 36.16
CA SER A 4 12.18 -35.95 35.89
C SER A 4 10.66 -35.84 36.06
N ASN A 5 10.15 -34.69 36.50
CA ASN A 5 8.72 -34.47 36.67
C ASN A 5 8.06 -34.15 35.32
N GLY A 6 7.26 -35.10 34.81
CA GLY A 6 6.55 -34.95 33.53
C GLY A 6 5.68 -33.69 33.46
N SER A 7 5.05 -33.29 34.57
CA SER A 7 4.21 -32.08 34.62
C SER A 7 5.01 -30.79 34.41
N LEU A 8 6.26 -30.73 34.88
CA LEU A 8 7.13 -29.57 34.64
C LEU A 8 7.63 -29.50 33.20
N ARG A 9 7.84 -30.66 32.54
CA ARG A 9 8.19 -30.71 31.11
C ARG A 9 7.03 -30.25 30.25
N SER A 10 5.81 -30.71 30.54
CA SER A 10 4.60 -30.27 29.85
C SER A 10 4.37 -28.77 30.00
N LEU A 11 4.66 -28.18 31.17
CA LEU A 11 4.54 -26.74 31.38
C LEU A 11 5.52 -25.94 30.48
N VAL A 12 6.78 -26.38 30.36
CA VAL A 12 7.75 -25.73 29.48
C VAL A 12 7.32 -25.84 28.01
N GLN A 13 6.82 -27.00 27.58
CA GLN A 13 6.26 -27.18 26.24
C GLN A 13 5.10 -26.21 25.97
N GLN A 14 4.15 -26.10 26.90
CA GLN A 14 3.03 -25.16 26.80
C GLN A 14 3.49 -23.70 26.66
N HIS A 15 4.54 -23.31 27.39
CA HIS A 15 5.12 -21.97 27.24
C HIS A 15 5.78 -21.78 25.86
N GLY A 16 6.46 -22.80 25.35
CA GLY A 16 7.00 -22.81 23.98
C GLY A 16 5.91 -22.60 22.94
N ASP A 17 4.84 -23.40 23.02
CA ASP A 17 3.68 -23.30 22.13
C ASP A 17 3.05 -21.91 22.17
N GLN A 18 2.91 -21.32 23.36
CA GLN A 18 2.36 -19.99 23.53
C GLN A 18 3.22 -18.91 22.85
N VAL A 19 4.54 -19.03 22.91
CA VAL A 19 5.45 -18.09 22.24
C VAL A 19 5.35 -18.25 20.71
N ALA A 20 5.40 -19.47 20.20
CA ALA A 20 5.24 -19.75 18.78
C ALA A 20 3.89 -19.24 18.25
N PHE A 21 2.81 -19.46 19.01
CA PHE A 21 1.49 -18.92 18.71
C PHE A 21 1.47 -17.39 18.65
N SER A 22 2.13 -16.73 19.61
CA SER A 22 2.21 -15.26 19.65
C SER A 22 2.94 -14.70 18.43
N LEU A 23 4.06 -15.31 18.04
CA LEU A 23 4.83 -14.90 16.85
C LEU A 23 4.01 -15.08 15.56
N ARG A 24 3.32 -16.22 15.42
CA ARG A 24 2.41 -16.47 14.28
C ARG A 24 1.29 -15.45 14.21
N ASN A 25 0.68 -15.09 15.34
CA ASN A 25 -0.37 -14.05 15.38
C ASN A 25 0.15 -12.68 14.97
N ILE A 26 1.38 -12.32 15.34
CA ILE A 26 1.98 -11.06 14.90
C ILE A 26 2.18 -11.09 13.38
N SER A 27 2.71 -12.19 12.83
CA SER A 27 2.86 -12.34 11.38
C SER A 27 1.53 -12.20 10.64
N GLN A 28 0.47 -12.85 11.14
CA GLN A 28 -0.87 -12.75 10.55
C GLN A 28 -1.43 -11.32 10.58
N ARG A 29 -1.19 -10.58 11.67
CA ARG A 29 -1.58 -9.15 11.75
C ARG A 29 -0.83 -8.30 10.73
N LEU A 30 0.44 -8.59 10.46
CA LEU A 30 1.18 -7.88 9.41
C LEU A 30 0.57 -8.16 8.02
N ASP A 31 0.15 -9.40 7.76
CA ASP A 31 -0.56 -9.73 6.51
C ASP A 31 -1.92 -9.02 6.40
N GLU A 32 -2.64 -8.87 7.50
CA GLU A 32 -3.88 -8.09 7.55
C GLU A 32 -3.64 -6.61 7.26
N VAL A 33 -2.57 -6.02 7.82
CA VAL A 33 -2.17 -4.63 7.54
C VAL A 33 -1.82 -4.47 6.07
N GLU A 34 -1.07 -5.40 5.47
CA GLU A 34 -0.75 -5.38 4.04
C GLU A 34 -2.02 -5.39 3.19
N ARG A 35 -2.91 -6.36 3.41
CA ARG A 35 -4.18 -6.47 2.66
C ARG A 35 -5.05 -5.23 2.82
N SER A 36 -5.17 -4.70 4.04
CA SER A 36 -5.96 -3.50 4.30
C SER A 36 -5.37 -2.27 3.60
N THR A 37 -4.04 -2.14 3.58
CA THR A 37 -3.35 -1.02 2.94
C THR A 37 -3.50 -1.10 1.42
N SER A 38 -3.33 -2.28 0.83
CA SER A 38 -3.56 -2.51 -0.61
C SER A 38 -4.99 -2.21 -1.02
N PHE A 39 -5.99 -2.60 -0.22
CA PHE A 39 -7.40 -2.27 -0.48
C PHE A 39 -7.67 -0.75 -0.41
N ARG A 40 -7.07 -0.05 0.55
CA ARG A 40 -7.18 1.41 0.64
C ARG A 40 -6.50 2.11 -0.54
N LEU A 41 -5.38 1.58 -1.01
CA LEU A 41 -4.67 2.06 -2.20
C LEU A 41 -5.56 1.96 -3.45
N GLU A 42 -6.16 0.80 -3.69
CA GLU A 42 -7.11 0.60 -4.80
C GLU A 42 -8.31 1.56 -4.70
N SER A 43 -8.83 1.76 -3.48
CA SER A 43 -9.93 2.69 -3.23
C SER A 43 -9.54 4.15 -3.54
N ALA A 44 -8.33 4.57 -3.17
CA ALA A 44 -7.81 5.90 -3.47
C ALA A 44 -7.63 6.12 -4.99
N LEU A 45 -7.12 5.12 -5.71
CA LEU A 45 -7.03 5.17 -7.18
C LEU A 45 -8.41 5.23 -7.83
N LYS A 46 -9.38 4.45 -7.34
CA LYS A 46 -10.76 4.51 -7.82
C LYS A 46 -11.36 5.91 -7.66
N GLN A 47 -11.11 6.56 -6.52
CA GLN A 47 -11.53 7.94 -6.28
C GLN A 47 -10.84 8.91 -7.24
N LEU A 48 -9.52 8.80 -7.43
CA LEU A 48 -8.77 9.63 -8.39
C LEU A 48 -9.26 9.45 -9.83
N ASN A 49 -9.58 8.24 -10.25
CA ASN A 49 -10.10 7.95 -11.59
C ASN A 49 -11.50 8.57 -11.77
N GLY A 50 -12.35 8.50 -10.74
CA GLY A 50 -13.66 9.17 -10.74
C GLY A 50 -13.54 10.69 -10.89
N LEU A 51 -12.66 11.32 -10.10
CA LEU A 51 -12.38 12.75 -10.20
C LEU A 51 -11.77 13.13 -11.55
N SER A 52 -10.88 12.31 -12.10
CA SER A 52 -10.28 12.54 -13.42
C SER A 52 -11.33 12.52 -14.53
N ALA A 53 -12.28 11.58 -14.46
CA ALA A 53 -13.41 11.52 -15.40
C ALA A 53 -14.34 12.74 -15.26
N GLU A 54 -14.62 13.20 -14.04
CA GLU A 54 -15.40 14.40 -13.77
C GLU A 54 -14.72 15.65 -14.34
N VAL A 55 -13.42 15.83 -14.13
CA VAL A 55 -12.65 16.95 -14.70
C VAL A 55 -12.67 16.91 -16.23
N ALA A 56 -12.53 15.73 -16.84
CA ALA A 56 -12.60 15.58 -18.29
C ALA A 56 -13.98 15.95 -18.86
N ASP A 57 -15.07 15.57 -18.19
CA ASP A 57 -16.43 15.97 -18.59
C ASP A 57 -16.66 17.48 -18.43
N LEU A 58 -16.22 18.07 -17.30
CA LEU A 58 -16.30 19.51 -17.08
C LEU A 58 -15.48 20.30 -18.10
N ASN A 59 -14.29 19.82 -18.46
CA ASN A 59 -13.49 20.40 -19.55
C ASN A 59 -14.25 20.40 -20.88
N ARG A 60 -14.96 19.31 -21.20
CA ARG A 60 -15.79 19.22 -22.41
C ARG A 60 -16.91 20.26 -22.40
N GLN A 61 -17.59 20.42 -21.26
CA GLN A 61 -18.69 21.38 -21.12
C GLN A 61 -18.20 22.83 -21.18
N VAL A 62 -17.07 23.15 -20.53
CA VAL A 62 -16.42 24.48 -20.61
C VAL A 62 -16.04 24.82 -22.04
N ALA A 63 -15.35 23.90 -22.73
CA ALA A 63 -14.95 24.12 -24.12
C ALA A 63 -16.17 24.35 -25.04
N LEU A 64 -17.26 23.60 -24.84
CA LEU A 64 -18.49 23.77 -25.62
C LEU A 64 -19.12 25.15 -25.38
N ALA A 65 -19.28 25.58 -24.12
CA ALA A 65 -19.87 26.88 -23.78
C ALA A 65 -19.04 28.04 -24.35
N GLU A 66 -17.72 27.99 -24.20
CA GLU A 66 -16.80 29.05 -24.61
C GLU A 66 -16.62 29.11 -26.12
N SER A 67 -16.69 27.97 -26.82
CA SER A 67 -16.77 27.95 -28.29
C SER A 67 -18.04 28.64 -28.83
N GLY A 68 -19.12 28.62 -28.04
CA GLY A 68 -20.37 29.34 -28.32
C GLY A 68 -20.34 30.82 -27.92
N GLY A 69 -19.20 31.33 -27.45
CA GLY A 69 -19.04 32.71 -26.98
C GLY A 69 -19.63 33.00 -25.60
N GLN A 70 -20.03 31.97 -24.85
CA GLN A 70 -20.57 32.08 -23.49
C GLN A 70 -19.48 31.78 -22.46
N SER A 71 -19.39 32.57 -21.39
CA SER A 71 -18.54 32.23 -20.25
C SER A 71 -19.23 31.18 -19.37
N ALA A 72 -18.46 30.25 -18.81
CA ALA A 72 -18.97 29.18 -17.94
C ALA A 72 -18.30 29.17 -16.55
N PRO A 73 -18.45 30.24 -15.74
CA PRO A 73 -17.76 30.36 -14.45
C PRO A 73 -18.13 29.22 -13.49
N ASP A 74 -19.41 28.85 -13.39
CA ASP A 74 -19.85 27.78 -12.50
C ASP A 74 -19.23 26.40 -12.84
N LEU A 75 -19.02 26.13 -14.14
CA LEU A 75 -18.38 24.90 -14.61
C LEU A 75 -16.88 24.90 -14.31
N ARG A 76 -16.21 26.06 -14.45
CA ARG A 76 -14.80 26.23 -14.06
C ARG A 76 -14.63 26.04 -12.55
N ASP A 77 -15.52 26.64 -11.74
CA ASP A 77 -15.49 26.47 -10.29
C ASP A 77 -15.73 25.01 -9.86
N ALA A 78 -16.63 24.30 -10.55
CA ALA A 78 -16.85 22.87 -10.30
C ALA A 78 -15.60 22.04 -10.65
N ARG A 79 -14.95 22.35 -11.76
CA ARG A 79 -13.73 21.67 -12.21
C ARG A 79 -12.60 21.89 -11.21
N ASP A 80 -12.43 23.12 -10.76
CA ASP A 80 -11.36 23.47 -9.84
C ASP A 80 -11.58 22.79 -8.48
N ARG A 81 -12.83 22.68 -7.99
CA ARG A 81 -13.16 21.85 -6.80
C ARG A 81 -12.81 20.38 -6.98
N ALA A 82 -13.05 19.80 -8.16
CA ALA A 82 -12.69 18.41 -8.43
C ALA A 82 -11.17 18.22 -8.43
N ILE A 83 -10.42 19.18 -8.99
CA ILE A 83 -8.94 19.19 -8.96
C ILE A 83 -8.39 19.37 -7.54
N ASP A 84 -9.03 20.23 -6.72
CA ASP A 84 -8.67 20.38 -5.31
C ASP A 84 -8.89 19.08 -4.54
N ALA A 85 -9.98 18.36 -4.82
CA ALA A 85 -10.23 17.05 -4.25
C ALA A 85 -9.17 16.01 -4.69
N MET A 86 -8.68 16.08 -5.93
CA MET A 86 -7.54 15.24 -6.37
C MET A 86 -6.27 15.60 -5.59
N SER A 87 -6.00 16.90 -5.42
CA SER A 87 -4.84 17.42 -4.70
C SER A 87 -4.79 16.99 -3.23
N ALA A 88 -5.95 16.80 -2.61
CA ALA A 88 -6.06 16.27 -1.25
C ALA A 88 -5.63 14.79 -1.14
N ILE A 89 -5.70 14.02 -2.24
CA ILE A 89 -5.30 12.62 -2.28
C ILE A 89 -3.82 12.51 -2.66
N THR A 90 -3.40 13.24 -3.70
CA THR A 90 -2.06 13.14 -4.29
C THR A 90 -1.63 14.47 -4.89
N PRO A 91 -0.33 14.80 -4.94
CA PRO A 91 0.16 15.98 -5.63
C PRO A 91 -0.25 15.96 -7.11
N VAL A 92 -0.91 17.02 -7.56
CA VAL A 92 -1.30 17.22 -8.96
C VAL A 92 -0.61 18.46 -9.54
N ARG A 93 -0.40 18.45 -10.85
CA ARG A 93 0.01 19.62 -11.62
C ARG A 93 -1.02 19.90 -12.69
N VAL A 94 -1.49 21.13 -12.75
CA VAL A 94 -2.48 21.59 -13.72
C VAL A 94 -1.79 22.39 -14.82
N ILE A 95 -2.22 22.18 -16.07
CA ILE A 95 -1.78 22.93 -17.25
C ILE A 95 -3.01 23.49 -17.94
N GLU A 96 -3.20 24.79 -17.92
CA GLU A 96 -4.27 25.45 -18.67
C GLU A 96 -3.95 25.53 -20.16
N ARG A 97 -4.97 25.39 -21.01
CA ARG A 97 -4.87 25.52 -22.46
C ARG A 97 -5.62 26.75 -22.95
N SER A 98 -5.27 27.21 -24.15
CA SER A 98 -5.89 28.37 -24.79
C SER A 98 -7.37 28.20 -25.12
N ASP A 99 -7.87 26.97 -25.14
CA ASP A 99 -9.28 26.62 -25.37
C ASP A 99 -10.11 26.56 -24.08
N GLY A 100 -9.54 26.96 -22.94
CA GLY A 100 -10.20 26.96 -21.64
C GLY A 100 -10.18 25.61 -20.91
N THR A 101 -9.74 24.53 -21.58
CA THR A 101 -9.57 23.22 -20.93
C THR A 101 -8.30 23.16 -20.09
N VAL A 102 -8.22 22.17 -19.20
CA VAL A 102 -7.01 21.90 -18.42
C VAL A 102 -6.47 20.49 -18.65
N GLY A 103 -5.15 20.36 -18.56
CA GLY A 103 -4.47 19.07 -18.40
C GLY A 103 -4.14 18.87 -16.93
N VAL A 104 -4.32 17.65 -16.44
CA VAL A 104 -3.94 17.29 -15.07
C VAL A 104 -2.89 16.19 -15.12
N LEU A 105 -1.80 16.40 -14.39
CA LEU A 105 -0.71 15.46 -14.26
C LEU A 105 -0.58 14.99 -12.81
N ILE A 106 -0.36 13.70 -12.62
CA ILE A 106 0.04 13.10 -11.35
C ILE A 106 1.42 12.48 -11.59
N SER A 107 2.41 12.88 -10.78
CA SER A 107 3.81 12.53 -11.02
C SER A 107 4.25 12.96 -12.44
N SER A 108 4.74 12.03 -13.26
CA SER A 108 5.10 12.22 -14.67
C SER A 108 3.98 11.87 -15.66
N ALA A 109 2.79 11.44 -15.20
CA ALA A 109 1.71 11.01 -16.08
C ALA A 109 0.59 12.04 -16.20
N THR A 110 0.23 12.37 -17.44
CA THR A 110 -1.01 13.07 -17.76
C THR A 110 -2.21 12.15 -17.53
N VAL A 111 -3.02 12.47 -16.53
CA VAL A 111 -4.24 11.72 -16.17
C VAL A 111 -5.50 12.36 -16.75
N VAL A 112 -5.46 13.65 -17.05
CA VAL A 112 -6.50 14.33 -17.84
C VAL A 112 -5.83 15.12 -18.96
N ASP A 113 -6.31 14.92 -20.18
CA ASP A 113 -5.87 15.62 -21.39
C ASP A 113 -7.06 16.19 -22.13
N GLY A 114 -7.47 17.41 -21.74
CA GLY A 114 -8.70 18.02 -22.26
C GLY A 114 -9.90 17.23 -21.76
N TRP A 115 -10.62 16.57 -22.66
CA TRP A 115 -11.79 15.73 -22.35
C TRP A 115 -11.46 14.22 -22.27
N ASP A 116 -10.19 13.83 -22.34
CA ASP A 116 -9.75 12.44 -22.17
C ASP A 116 -9.22 12.21 -20.76
N ALA A 117 -9.73 11.18 -20.07
CA ALA A 117 -9.28 10.77 -18.75
C ALA A 117 -8.60 9.40 -18.84
N LYS A 118 -7.38 9.30 -18.31
CA LYS A 118 -6.60 8.06 -18.29
C LYS A 118 -6.72 7.40 -16.93
N GLU A 119 -6.99 6.10 -16.95
CA GLU A 119 -7.15 5.31 -15.74
C GLU A 119 -5.80 5.04 -15.08
N LEU A 120 -5.70 5.36 -13.79
CA LEU A 120 -4.62 4.91 -12.92
C LEU A 120 -4.94 3.52 -12.37
N VAL A 121 -3.94 2.64 -12.36
CA VAL A 121 -4.06 1.26 -11.87
C VAL A 121 -2.92 0.93 -10.92
N VAL A 122 -3.20 0.02 -9.98
CA VAL A 122 -2.12 -0.64 -9.23
C VAL A 122 -1.38 -1.57 -10.19
N GLN A 123 -0.07 -1.44 -10.24
CA GLN A 123 0.81 -2.34 -10.98
C GLN A 123 1.46 -3.32 -10.01
N SER A 124 1.19 -4.61 -10.23
CA SER A 124 1.79 -5.69 -9.47
C SER A 124 3.28 -5.83 -9.80
N GLY A 125 4.08 -6.02 -8.77
CA GLY A 125 5.52 -6.26 -8.86
C GLY A 125 6.16 -6.18 -7.48
N PRO A 126 7.41 -6.65 -7.31
CA PRO A 126 8.26 -6.25 -6.21
C PRO A 126 9.21 -5.13 -6.68
N PRO A 127 8.93 -3.85 -6.39
CA PRO A 127 7.87 -3.31 -5.51
C PRO A 127 6.52 -3.11 -6.20
N LEU A 128 5.45 -2.98 -5.40
CA LEU A 128 4.12 -2.56 -5.86
C LEU A 128 4.22 -1.13 -6.41
N GLY A 129 3.54 -0.85 -7.51
CA GLY A 129 3.55 0.47 -8.14
C GLY A 129 2.16 0.99 -8.47
N ILE A 130 2.11 2.26 -8.88
CA ILE A 130 0.95 2.85 -9.54
C ILE A 130 1.37 3.19 -10.96
N GLY A 131 0.53 2.88 -11.94
CA GLY A 131 0.78 3.20 -13.35
C GLY A 131 -0.48 3.66 -14.05
N VAL A 132 -0.34 3.97 -15.34
CA VAL A 132 -1.49 4.25 -16.23
C VAL A 132 -1.89 2.95 -16.92
N ALA A 133 -3.19 2.66 -16.99
CA ALA A 133 -3.72 1.49 -17.68
C ALA A 133 -3.16 1.38 -19.11
N GLY A 134 -2.73 0.17 -19.49
CA GLY A 134 -2.12 -0.08 -20.80
C GLY A 134 -0.65 0.36 -20.93
N ARG A 135 -0.04 0.95 -19.89
CA ARG A 135 1.40 1.21 -19.83
C ARG A 135 2.09 0.22 -18.91
N SER A 136 3.30 -0.18 -19.28
CA SER A 136 4.10 -1.17 -18.53
C SER A 136 4.89 -0.55 -17.38
N GLN A 137 5.18 0.75 -17.44
CA GLN A 137 6.05 1.42 -16.47
C GLN A 137 5.23 2.09 -15.37
N ALA A 138 5.67 1.88 -14.12
CA ALA A 138 5.12 2.58 -12.95
C ALA A 138 5.52 4.05 -12.95
N LEU A 139 4.71 4.86 -12.28
CA LEU A 139 5.06 6.24 -11.96
C LEU A 139 6.23 6.23 -10.97
N PRO A 140 7.24 7.10 -11.16
CA PRO A 140 8.42 7.12 -10.31
C PRO A 140 8.07 7.51 -8.86
N GLU A 141 7.21 8.50 -8.67
CA GLU A 141 6.76 8.95 -7.35
C GLU A 141 5.33 9.50 -7.42
N THR A 142 4.36 8.80 -6.82
CA THR A 142 2.98 9.29 -6.78
C THR A 142 2.78 10.36 -5.71
N GLY A 143 3.47 10.26 -4.57
CA GLY A 143 3.31 11.15 -3.43
C GLY A 143 1.95 11.03 -2.74
N GLY A 144 1.69 11.89 -1.76
CA GLY A 144 0.41 11.94 -1.05
C GLY A 144 0.04 10.64 -0.34
N THR A 145 -1.26 10.40 -0.19
CA THR A 145 -1.78 9.21 0.49
C THR A 145 -1.43 7.91 -0.23
N PRO A 146 -1.60 7.80 -1.58
CA PRO A 146 -1.20 6.59 -2.31
C PRO A 146 0.30 6.30 -2.22
N GLY A 147 1.15 7.33 -2.31
CA GLY A 147 2.61 7.17 -2.17
C GLY A 147 3.02 6.68 -0.79
N ALA A 148 2.39 7.19 0.27
CA ALA A 148 2.63 6.71 1.64
C ALA A 148 2.21 5.24 1.83
N MET A 149 1.07 4.84 1.25
CA MET A 149 0.62 3.44 1.28
C MET A 149 1.59 2.50 0.55
N LEU A 150 2.16 2.94 -0.58
CA LEU A 150 3.22 2.20 -1.26
C LEU A 150 4.45 2.03 -0.36
N GLY A 151 4.88 3.08 0.36
CA GLY A 151 6.00 2.99 1.31
C GLY A 151 5.75 1.98 2.43
N VAL A 152 4.53 1.94 2.98
CA VAL A 152 4.16 0.95 4.01
C VAL A 152 4.28 -0.48 3.47
N VAL A 153 3.73 -0.74 2.27
CA VAL A 153 3.71 -2.08 1.68
C VAL A 153 5.08 -2.53 1.18
N ASN A 154 5.84 -1.63 0.55
CA ASN A 154 7.09 -1.97 -0.12
C ASN A 154 8.30 -1.94 0.80
N ASP A 155 8.30 -1.10 1.84
CA ASP A 155 9.48 -0.85 2.67
C ASP A 155 9.25 -1.20 4.13
N GLU A 156 8.23 -0.61 4.77
CA GLU A 156 8.04 -0.74 6.23
C GLU A 156 7.63 -2.16 6.64
N LEU A 157 6.61 -2.75 6.00
CA LEU A 157 6.14 -4.08 6.33
C LEU A 157 7.20 -5.17 6.09
N PRO A 158 7.92 -5.20 4.94
CA PRO A 158 9.05 -6.11 4.77
C PRO A 158 10.13 -5.92 5.84
N GLY A 159 10.44 -4.68 6.22
CA GLY A 159 11.38 -4.38 7.30
C GLY A 159 10.95 -4.95 8.65
N ILE A 160 9.68 -4.75 9.03
CA ILE A 160 9.11 -5.28 10.28
C ILE A 160 9.11 -6.81 10.27
N ARG A 161 8.74 -7.44 9.13
CA ARG A 161 8.79 -8.91 8.97
C ARG A 161 10.22 -9.44 9.14
N ALA A 162 11.21 -8.77 8.57
CA ALA A 162 12.62 -9.17 8.72
C ALA A 162 13.09 -9.09 10.19
N GLN A 163 12.66 -8.05 10.93
CA GLN A 163 12.96 -7.93 12.35
C GLN A 163 12.28 -9.03 13.18
N LEU A 164 11.00 -9.32 12.90
CA LEU A 164 10.26 -10.40 13.56
C LEU A 164 10.93 -11.77 13.32
N ASN A 165 11.33 -12.04 12.08
CA ASN A 165 12.03 -13.27 11.70
C ASN A 165 13.38 -13.38 12.41
N THR A 166 14.16 -12.29 12.44
CA THR A 166 15.45 -12.26 13.14
C THR A 166 15.29 -12.56 14.62
N PHE A 167 14.30 -11.93 15.26
CA PHE A 167 13.97 -12.19 16.66
C PHE A 167 13.57 -13.65 16.88
N ALA A 168 12.66 -14.18 16.06
CA ALA A 168 12.18 -15.56 16.15
C ALA A 168 13.33 -16.56 15.98
N SER A 169 14.19 -16.37 14.97
CA SER A 169 15.35 -17.23 14.73
C SER A 169 16.38 -17.18 15.85
N ALA A 170 16.64 -16.01 16.42
CA ALA A 170 17.55 -15.87 17.57
C ALA A 170 17.01 -16.58 18.82
N LEU A 171 15.70 -16.48 19.07
CA LEU A 171 15.04 -17.17 20.17
C LEU A 171 15.10 -18.68 19.98
N VAL A 172 14.67 -19.18 18.81
CA VAL A 172 14.69 -20.62 18.46
C VAL A 172 16.10 -21.17 18.59
N GLY A 173 17.09 -20.49 18.02
CA GLY A 173 18.49 -20.90 18.10
C GLY A 173 19.01 -20.98 19.54
N SER A 174 18.76 -19.95 20.34
CA SER A 174 19.21 -19.91 21.74
C SER A 174 18.58 -21.02 22.58
N VAL A 175 17.27 -21.24 22.43
CA VAL A 175 16.56 -22.29 23.17
C VAL A 175 16.99 -23.68 22.72
N ASN A 176 17.13 -23.92 21.41
CA ASN A 176 17.58 -25.21 20.89
C ASN A 176 19.01 -25.54 21.30
N THR A 177 19.93 -24.55 21.29
CA THR A 177 21.30 -24.74 21.79
C THR A 177 21.29 -25.17 23.26
N LEU A 178 20.58 -24.45 24.13
CA LEU A 178 20.49 -24.80 25.56
C LEU A 178 19.80 -26.16 25.78
N HIS A 179 18.78 -26.49 24.97
CA HIS A 179 18.07 -27.77 25.10
C HIS A 179 18.98 -28.95 24.73
N ARG A 180 19.80 -28.80 23.68
CA ARG A 180 20.79 -29.81 23.23
C ARG A 180 21.95 -30.00 24.22
N GLU A 181 22.32 -28.98 24.97
CA GLU A 181 23.30 -29.11 26.07
C GLU A 181 22.78 -29.97 27.24
N GLY A 182 21.48 -30.27 27.27
CA GLY A 182 20.86 -31.18 28.21
C GLY A 182 21.11 -32.66 27.90
N TRP A 183 20.16 -33.52 28.29
CA TRP A 183 20.22 -34.97 28.04
C TRP A 183 19.57 -35.42 26.73
N SER A 184 19.18 -34.48 25.86
CA SER A 184 18.48 -34.79 24.61
C SER A 184 19.10 -34.06 23.44
N ASP A 185 19.41 -34.79 22.37
CA ASP A 185 19.96 -34.24 21.12
C ASP A 185 18.85 -33.77 20.14
N VAL A 186 17.67 -33.44 20.66
CA VAL A 186 16.54 -32.96 19.87
C VAL A 186 16.33 -31.48 20.08
N ASP A 187 15.90 -30.80 19.02
CA ASP A 187 15.48 -29.40 19.10
C ASP A 187 14.17 -29.26 19.89
N PHE A 188 14.06 -28.17 20.64
CA PHE A 188 12.83 -27.83 21.38
C PHE A 188 11.80 -27.17 20.45
N PHE A 189 12.26 -26.26 19.59
CA PHE A 189 11.49 -25.68 18.49
C PHE A 189 11.97 -26.26 17.17
N ASP A 190 11.06 -26.57 16.25
CA ASP A 190 11.46 -26.95 14.90
C ASP A 190 12.13 -25.74 14.21
N PRO A 191 13.41 -25.84 13.80
CA PRO A 191 14.11 -24.77 13.10
C PRO A 191 13.51 -24.45 11.73
N ALA A 192 12.70 -25.33 11.14
CA ALA A 192 11.96 -25.10 9.90
C ALA A 192 10.63 -24.34 10.10
N GLY A 193 10.18 -24.13 11.35
CA GLY A 193 9.05 -23.26 11.68
C GLY A 193 7.65 -23.86 11.50
N VAL A 194 7.49 -25.18 11.69
CA VAL A 194 6.17 -25.86 11.69
C VAL A 194 5.44 -25.66 13.02
#